data_AF-A0AA41MLU5-F1
#
_entry.id   AF-A0AA41MLU5-F1
#
_cell.length_a   1.000
_cell.length_b   1.000
_cell.length_c   1.000
_cell.angle_alpha   90.00
_cell.angle_beta   90.00
_cell.angle_gamma   90.00
#
_symmetry.space_group_name_H-M   'P 1'
#
loop_
_entity.id
_entity.type
_entity.pdbx_description
1 polymer ?
#
loop_
_entity_poly.entity_id
_entity_poly.type
_entity_poly.pdbx_seq_one_letter_code
_entity_poly.pdbx_strand_id
1 'polypeptide(L)'
;MAKSKNHTTHNQSRKWHRKGIKKPRSQRYKSLKGVDPKFLRNMRFAKKHNKKGSKKMQANNAKALSAQAEAVKALVKPAEVKPKMPKGTSRKLDRLASLAHPKPGKRAHAHMARETGSAGQRPKSKPRPRLQLQLQYQHRLQLPAQGCPGPCEAP
;
A
#
# COMPACT_ATOMS: atom_id res chain seq x y z
N MET A 1 42.11 -33.53 59.52
CA MET A 1 40.85 -33.37 58.76
C MET A 1 41.02 -32.28 57.72
N ALA A 2 40.75 -32.57 56.44
CA ALA A 2 40.79 -31.56 55.39
C ALA A 2 39.49 -30.72 55.41
N LYS A 3 39.62 -29.39 55.37
CA LYS A 3 38.47 -28.47 55.35
C LYS A 3 37.94 -28.31 53.92
N SER A 4 36.62 -28.33 53.74
CA SER A 4 35.94 -28.02 52.48
C SER A 4 35.23 -26.66 52.52
N LYS A 5 34.83 -26.14 51.36
CA LYS A 5 34.06 -24.89 51.27
C LYS A 5 32.60 -25.13 51.73
N ASN A 6 32.09 -24.25 52.59
CA ASN A 6 30.76 -24.42 53.20
C ASN A 6 29.59 -23.96 52.32
N HIS A 7 29.76 -22.91 51.50
CA HIS A 7 28.68 -22.35 50.67
C HIS A 7 29.19 -21.59 49.43
N THR A 8 28.47 -21.62 48.31
CA THR A 8 28.74 -20.76 47.15
C THR A 8 27.51 -20.52 46.25
N THR A 9 27.29 -19.26 45.88
CA THR A 9 26.35 -18.85 44.82
C THR A 9 27.05 -18.70 43.46
N HIS A 10 28.32 -19.12 43.37
CA HIS A 10 29.08 -19.08 42.12
C HIS A 10 28.40 -19.93 41.05
N ASN A 11 28.36 -19.42 39.81
CA ASN A 11 27.72 -20.04 38.64
C ASN A 11 26.18 -20.23 38.72
N GLN A 12 25.50 -19.85 39.81
CA GLN A 12 24.03 -19.97 39.90
C GLN A 12 23.33 -19.03 38.91
N SER A 13 23.74 -17.75 38.90
CA SER A 13 23.21 -16.75 37.98
C SER A 13 23.40 -17.17 36.51
N ARG A 14 24.58 -17.67 36.13
CA ARG A 14 24.85 -18.13 34.76
C ARG A 14 23.90 -19.27 34.34
N LYS A 15 23.61 -20.22 35.23
CA LYS A 15 22.65 -21.30 34.95
C LYS A 15 21.22 -20.78 34.79
N TRP A 16 20.77 -19.86 35.64
CA TRP A 16 19.43 -19.26 35.52
C TRP A 16 19.26 -18.50 34.21
N HIS A 17 20.29 -17.75 33.79
CA HIS A 17 20.26 -16.96 32.56
C HIS A 17 20.48 -17.79 31.29
N ARG A 18 21.08 -18.99 31.35
CA ARG A 18 21.23 -19.89 30.18
C ARG A 18 19.89 -20.23 29.51
N LYS A 19 18.82 -20.37 30.28
CA LYS A 19 17.44 -20.57 29.78
C LYS A 19 16.62 -19.27 29.77
N GLY A 20 17.16 -18.21 30.36
CA GLY A 20 16.50 -16.93 30.60
C GLY A 20 15.49 -17.01 31.75
N ILE A 21 15.52 -16.02 32.64
CA ILE A 21 14.53 -15.88 33.71
C ILE A 21 13.25 -15.31 33.08
N LYS A 22 12.28 -16.18 32.81
CA LYS A 22 11.01 -15.78 32.19
C LYS A 22 10.06 -15.19 33.23
N LYS A 23 9.42 -14.07 32.88
CA LYS A 23 8.30 -13.51 33.65
C LYS A 23 7.09 -14.46 33.58
N PRO A 24 6.24 -14.53 34.61
CA PRO A 24 5.00 -15.30 34.54
C PRO A 24 4.11 -14.78 33.40
N ARG A 25 3.44 -15.69 32.70
CA ARG A 25 2.54 -15.35 31.59
C ARG A 25 1.35 -14.55 32.12
N SER A 26 1.12 -13.35 31.58
CA SER A 26 -0.12 -12.61 31.81
C SER A 26 -1.24 -13.18 30.94
N GLN A 27 -2.42 -13.35 31.52
CA GLN A 27 -3.63 -13.81 30.85
C GLN A 27 -4.71 -12.73 30.95
N ARG A 28 -5.50 -12.54 29.88
CA ARG A 28 -6.58 -11.53 29.83
C ARG A 28 -7.58 -11.69 30.98
N TYR A 29 -7.97 -12.93 31.28
CA TYR A 29 -8.87 -13.25 32.39
C TYR A 29 -8.14 -14.16 33.38
N LYS A 30 -7.95 -13.66 34.61
CA LYS A 30 -7.33 -14.42 35.73
C LYS A 30 -8.38 -15.22 36.51
N SER A 31 -7.95 -16.20 37.29
CA SER A 31 -8.83 -16.95 38.19
C SER A 31 -9.36 -16.08 39.33
N LEU A 32 -10.59 -16.34 39.77
CA LEU A 32 -11.21 -15.66 40.92
C LEU A 32 -10.99 -16.40 42.25
N LYS A 33 -9.94 -17.22 42.36
CA LYS A 33 -9.58 -17.93 43.61
C LYS A 33 -9.09 -16.90 44.63
N GLY A 34 -9.59 -16.99 45.87
CA GLY A 34 -9.26 -16.05 46.95
C GLY A 34 -10.13 -14.79 47.01
N VAL A 35 -11.13 -14.65 46.12
CA VAL A 35 -12.14 -13.58 46.21
C VAL A 35 -13.20 -13.95 47.26
N ASP A 36 -13.75 -12.94 47.95
CA ASP A 36 -14.78 -13.11 48.99
C ASP A 36 -15.91 -14.06 48.55
N PRO A 37 -16.18 -15.14 49.31
CA PRO A 37 -17.26 -16.08 49.02
C PRO A 37 -18.65 -15.42 48.91
N LYS A 38 -18.95 -14.38 49.70
CA LYS A 38 -20.26 -13.71 49.66
C LYS A 38 -20.44 -13.00 48.32
N PHE A 39 -19.43 -12.25 47.87
CA PHE A 39 -19.40 -11.66 46.53
C PHE A 39 -19.51 -12.71 45.43
N LEU A 40 -18.75 -13.80 45.51
CA LEU A 40 -18.78 -14.86 44.50
C LEU A 40 -20.15 -15.53 44.39
N ARG A 41 -20.85 -15.75 45.50
CA ARG A 41 -22.22 -16.28 45.51
C ARG A 41 -23.15 -15.37 44.72
N ASN A 42 -23.15 -14.07 45.02
CA ASN A 42 -24.00 -13.11 44.31
C ASN A 42 -23.67 -13.03 42.81
N MET A 43 -22.39 -12.92 42.44
CA MET A 43 -21.97 -12.88 41.03
C MET A 43 -22.39 -14.15 40.28
N ARG A 44 -22.33 -15.33 40.92
CA ARG A 44 -22.81 -16.59 40.34
C ARG A 44 -24.32 -16.56 40.11
N PHE A 45 -25.10 -16.06 41.06
CA PHE A 45 -26.55 -15.88 40.89
C PHE A 45 -26.90 -14.91 39.75
N ALA A 46 -26.23 -13.76 39.67
CA ALA A 46 -26.43 -12.81 38.59
C ALA A 46 -26.17 -13.46 37.21
N LYS A 47 -25.03 -14.14 37.06
CA LYS A 47 -24.68 -14.86 35.82
C LYS A 47 -25.68 -15.98 35.49
N LYS A 48 -26.20 -16.69 36.51
CA LYS A 48 -27.19 -17.76 36.35
C LYS A 48 -28.49 -17.25 35.72
N HIS A 49 -28.96 -16.06 36.12
CA HIS A 49 -30.27 -15.54 35.72
C HIS A 49 -30.25 -14.57 34.52
N ASN A 50 -29.07 -14.28 33.94
CA ASN A 50 -28.95 -13.40 32.76
C ASN A 50 -29.81 -13.84 31.55
N LYS A 51 -30.09 -15.13 31.40
CA LYS A 51 -30.93 -15.66 30.31
C LYS A 51 -32.35 -15.08 30.31
N LYS A 52 -32.89 -14.72 31.49
CA LYS A 52 -34.25 -14.17 31.64
C LYS A 52 -34.43 -12.82 30.92
N GLY A 53 -33.38 -12.00 30.85
CA GLY A 53 -33.41 -10.68 30.21
C GLY A 53 -33.04 -10.66 28.73
N SER A 54 -32.72 -11.81 28.14
CA SER A 54 -32.15 -11.93 26.78
C SER A 54 -33.01 -11.28 25.71
N LYS A 55 -34.33 -11.54 25.69
CA LYS A 55 -35.26 -10.98 24.69
C LYS A 55 -35.32 -9.45 24.72
N LYS A 56 -35.35 -8.86 25.93
CA LYS A 56 -35.36 -7.40 26.11
C LYS A 56 -34.06 -6.76 25.61
N MET A 57 -32.92 -7.40 25.92
CA MET A 57 -31.61 -6.97 25.46
C MET A 57 -31.48 -7.06 23.94
N GLN A 58 -31.94 -8.15 23.32
CA GLN A 58 -31.91 -8.32 21.87
C GLN A 58 -32.75 -7.25 21.15
N ALA A 59 -33.96 -6.98 21.64
CA ALA A 59 -34.81 -5.94 21.07
C ALA A 59 -34.18 -4.55 21.19
N ASN A 60 -33.58 -4.23 22.33
CA ASN A 60 -32.88 -2.95 22.51
C ASN A 60 -31.66 -2.83 21.59
N ASN A 61 -30.85 -3.89 21.47
CA ASN A 61 -29.69 -3.92 20.58
C ASN A 61 -30.11 -3.78 19.11
N ALA A 62 -31.19 -4.45 18.69
CA ALA A 62 -31.71 -4.31 17.33
C ALA A 62 -32.15 -2.87 17.04
N LYS A 63 -32.83 -2.21 17.99
CA LYS A 63 -33.20 -0.79 17.90
C LYS A 63 -31.98 0.13 17.81
N ALA A 64 -30.93 -0.17 18.58
CA ALA A 64 -29.69 0.60 18.54
C ALA A 64 -28.98 0.44 17.19
N LEU A 65 -28.90 -0.79 16.66
CA LEU A 65 -28.31 -1.06 15.35
C LEU A 65 -29.10 -0.41 14.21
N SER A 66 -30.44 -0.45 14.25
CA SER A 66 -31.26 0.23 13.23
C SER A 66 -31.08 1.75 13.29
N ALA A 67 -31.02 2.35 14.48
CA ALA A 67 -30.76 3.78 14.63
C ALA A 67 -29.37 4.17 14.09
N GLN A 68 -28.34 3.35 14.34
CA GLN A 68 -27.01 3.57 13.76
C GLN A 68 -27.03 3.43 12.23
N ALA A 69 -27.75 2.45 11.68
CA ALA A 69 -27.87 2.28 10.24
C ALA A 69 -28.52 3.51 9.56
N GLU A 70 -29.58 4.05 10.16
CA GLU A 70 -30.23 5.27 9.66
C GLU A 70 -29.30 6.49 9.78
N ALA A 71 -28.53 6.62 10.86
CA ALA A 71 -27.55 7.70 11.00
C ALA A 71 -26.43 7.62 9.95
N VAL A 72 -25.90 6.43 9.69
CA VAL A 72 -24.91 6.22 8.61
C VAL A 72 -25.54 6.54 7.25
N LYS A 73 -26.76 6.07 7.00
CA LYS A 73 -27.49 6.36 5.75
C LYS A 73 -27.73 7.87 5.57
N ALA A 74 -28.05 8.59 6.64
CA ALA A 74 -28.22 10.04 6.62
C ALA A 74 -26.91 10.78 6.33
N LEU A 75 -25.77 10.30 6.83
CA LEU A 75 -24.45 10.85 6.53
C LEU A 75 -24.04 10.58 5.07
N VAL A 76 -24.35 9.40 4.55
CA VAL A 76 -24.02 9.01 3.17
C VAL A 76 -24.91 9.74 2.15
N LYS A 77 -26.13 10.17 2.52
CA LYS A 77 -26.91 11.08 1.70
C LYS A 77 -26.18 12.43 1.62
N PRO A 78 -25.74 12.88 0.44
CA PRO A 78 -25.15 14.20 0.33
C PRO A 78 -26.25 15.23 0.61
N ALA A 79 -26.17 15.90 1.76
CA ALA A 79 -26.87 17.15 1.94
C ALA A 79 -26.42 18.08 0.82
N GLU A 80 -27.37 18.63 0.06
CA GLU A 80 -27.16 19.62 -1.00
C GLU A 80 -26.66 20.95 -0.42
N VAL A 81 -25.53 20.92 0.26
CA VAL A 81 -24.80 22.12 0.62
C VAL A 81 -24.05 22.53 -0.64
N LYS A 82 -24.59 23.56 -1.30
CA LYS A 82 -23.88 24.27 -2.38
C LYS A 82 -22.45 24.56 -1.87
N PRO A 83 -21.40 24.02 -2.51
CA PRO A 83 -20.04 24.24 -2.03
C PRO A 83 -19.69 25.71 -2.21
N LYS A 84 -19.79 26.49 -1.12
CA LYS A 84 -19.25 27.84 -1.04
C LYS A 84 -17.76 27.71 -0.75
N MET A 85 -17.01 27.23 -1.75
CA MET A 85 -15.57 27.08 -1.62
C MET A 85 -14.91 28.46 -1.44
N PRO A 86 -13.95 28.61 -0.51
CA PRO A 86 -13.09 29.79 -0.51
C PRO A 86 -12.37 29.84 -1.86
N LYS A 87 -12.27 31.04 -2.45
CA LYS A 87 -11.53 31.25 -3.70
C LYS A 87 -10.05 30.96 -3.41
N GLY A 88 -9.66 29.71 -3.67
CA GLY A 88 -8.33 29.18 -3.38
C GLY A 88 -7.25 29.73 -4.31
N THR A 89 -6.01 29.51 -3.87
CA THR A 89 -4.74 29.84 -4.51
C THR A 89 -4.71 29.55 -6.00
N SER A 90 -3.86 30.28 -6.74
CA SER A 90 -3.84 30.19 -8.20
C SER A 90 -3.63 28.73 -8.64
N ARG A 91 -4.51 28.24 -9.53
CA ARG A 91 -4.50 26.86 -10.07
C ARG A 91 -3.12 26.40 -10.57
N LYS A 92 -2.24 27.34 -10.92
CA LYS A 92 -0.85 27.09 -11.32
C LYS A 92 -0.02 26.50 -10.19
N LEU A 93 -0.14 27.00 -8.97
CA LEU A 93 0.62 26.52 -7.81
C LEU A 93 0.18 25.11 -7.40
N ASP A 94 -1.14 24.86 -7.35
CA ASP A 94 -1.68 23.54 -7.01
C ASP A 94 -1.29 22.48 -8.06
N ARG A 95 -1.22 22.88 -9.34
CA ARG A 95 -0.73 22.02 -10.44
C ARG A 95 0.74 21.64 -10.25
N LEU A 96 1.59 22.60 -9.88
CA LEU A 96 3.01 22.35 -9.65
C LEU A 96 3.24 21.47 -8.42
N ALA A 97 2.51 21.72 -7.33
CA ALA A 97 2.56 20.87 -6.14
C ALA A 97 2.13 19.43 -6.47
N SER A 98 1.04 19.26 -7.23
CA SER A 98 0.54 17.97 -7.67
C SER A 98 1.51 17.21 -8.59
N LEU A 99 2.26 17.93 -9.43
CA LEU A 99 3.30 17.36 -10.27
C LEU A 99 4.51 16.91 -9.44
N ALA A 100 4.96 17.75 -8.50
CA ALA A 100 6.12 17.48 -7.66
C ALA A 100 5.92 16.30 -6.69
N HIS A 101 4.69 15.86 -6.45
CA HIS A 101 4.40 14.73 -5.59
C HIS A 101 4.80 13.39 -6.24
N PRO A 102 5.61 12.55 -5.56
CA PRO A 102 6.27 11.39 -6.18
C PRO A 102 5.33 10.26 -6.63
N LYS A 103 4.11 10.17 -6.08
CA LYS A 103 3.11 9.15 -6.46
C LYS A 103 2.16 9.63 -7.57
N PRO A 104 1.36 10.69 -7.39
CA PRO A 104 0.44 11.15 -8.42
C PRO A 104 1.16 11.80 -9.62
N GLY A 105 2.32 12.44 -9.40
CA GLY A 105 3.10 13.10 -10.45
C GLY A 105 3.88 12.15 -11.36
N LYS A 106 4.06 10.88 -10.98
CA LYS A 106 4.90 9.91 -11.71
C LYS A 106 4.49 9.76 -13.18
N ARG A 107 3.19 9.67 -13.47
CA ARG A 107 2.67 9.55 -14.84
C ARG A 107 2.89 10.82 -15.65
N ALA A 108 2.73 11.99 -15.02
CA ALA A 108 2.96 13.27 -15.68
C ALA A 108 4.45 13.48 -15.99
N HIS A 109 5.35 13.17 -15.06
CA HIS A 109 6.79 13.23 -15.32
C HIS A 109 7.21 12.29 -16.45
N ALA A 110 6.66 11.08 -16.51
CA ALA A 110 6.91 10.15 -17.61
C ALA A 110 6.43 10.69 -18.98
N HIS A 111 5.30 11.40 -19.01
CA HIS A 111 4.81 12.08 -20.22
C HIS A 111 5.73 13.22 -20.65
N MET A 112 6.10 14.10 -19.71
CA MET A 112 7.01 15.22 -19.99
C MET A 112 8.37 14.73 -20.50
N ALA A 113 8.91 13.65 -19.92
CA ALA A 113 10.17 13.04 -20.37
C ALA A 113 10.08 12.47 -21.79
N ARG A 114 8.91 11.97 -22.20
CA ARG A 114 8.67 11.50 -23.57
C ARG A 114 8.60 12.65 -24.55
N GLU A 115 7.91 13.74 -24.20
CA GLU A 115 7.80 14.92 -25.06
C GLU A 115 9.17 15.59 -25.27
N THR A 116 9.97 15.74 -24.22
CA THR A 116 11.33 16.30 -24.32
C THR A 116 12.28 15.37 -25.08
N GLY A 117 12.19 14.05 -24.89
CA GLY A 117 12.95 13.07 -25.65
C GLY A 117 12.54 12.93 -27.12
N SER A 118 11.31 13.32 -27.47
CA SER A 118 10.77 13.24 -28.84
C SER A 118 11.12 14.44 -29.73
N ALA A 119 11.81 15.46 -29.19
CA ALA A 119 12.28 16.63 -29.95
C ALA A 119 13.32 16.32 -31.06
N GLY A 120 13.65 15.03 -31.28
CA GLY A 120 14.57 14.56 -32.32
C GLY A 120 13.94 13.93 -33.56
N GLN A 121 12.62 13.75 -33.66
CA GLN A 121 12.00 13.12 -34.84
C GLN A 121 10.78 13.91 -35.36
N ARG A 122 11.04 15.06 -35.99
CA ARG A 122 10.15 15.55 -37.05
C ARG A 122 10.49 14.78 -38.33
N PRO A 123 9.54 14.11 -39.02
CA PRO A 123 9.82 13.57 -40.34
C PRO A 123 10.17 14.71 -41.29
N LYS A 124 11.37 14.68 -41.87
CA LYS A 124 11.80 15.65 -42.89
C LYS A 124 10.84 15.57 -44.07
N SER A 125 10.29 16.70 -44.51
CA SER A 125 9.52 16.79 -45.75
C SER A 125 10.42 16.40 -46.94
N LYS A 126 10.01 15.38 -47.71
CA LYS A 126 10.72 14.94 -48.91
C LYS A 126 10.50 15.95 -50.06
N PRO A 127 11.53 16.31 -50.85
CA PRO A 127 11.36 17.19 -52.01
C PRO A 127 10.62 16.50 -53.18
N ARG A 128 9.95 17.31 -54.02
CA ARG A 128 9.01 16.87 -55.07
C ARG A 128 9.66 15.93 -56.11
N PRO A 129 8.94 14.91 -56.60
CA PRO A 129 9.47 13.79 -57.39
C PRO A 129 9.97 14.13 -58.81
N ARG A 130 9.80 15.37 -59.29
CA ARG A 130 10.10 15.73 -60.69
C ARG A 130 11.60 15.88 -60.99
N LEU A 131 12.40 16.28 -59.99
CA LEU A 131 13.85 16.49 -60.15
C LEU A 131 14.66 15.19 -60.06
N GLN A 132 14.11 14.14 -59.44
CA GLN A 132 14.80 12.86 -59.29
C GLN A 132 14.85 12.06 -60.59
N LEU A 133 13.81 12.17 -61.43
CA LEU A 133 13.76 11.43 -62.69
C LEU A 133 14.78 11.93 -63.72
N GLN A 134 15.04 13.24 -63.76
CA GLN A 134 16.03 13.83 -64.67
C GLN A 134 17.46 13.38 -64.36
N LEU A 135 17.82 13.33 -63.07
CA LEU A 135 19.15 12.89 -62.63
C LEU A 135 19.39 11.40 -62.88
N GLN A 136 18.36 10.56 -62.72
CA GLN A 136 18.47 9.12 -62.99
C GLN A 136 18.63 8.80 -64.48
N TYR A 137 18.01 9.61 -65.36
CA TYR A 137 18.16 9.41 -66.81
C TYR A 137 19.58 9.74 -67.28
N GLN A 138 20.21 10.77 -66.71
CA GLN A 138 21.60 11.12 -67.05
C GLN A 138 22.59 10.05 -66.58
N HIS A 139 22.38 9.48 -65.39
CA HIS A 139 23.27 8.44 -64.86
C HIS A 139 23.18 7.10 -65.58
N ARG A 140 22.00 6.74 -66.13
CA ARG A 140 21.80 5.46 -66.83
C ARG A 140 22.43 5.42 -68.23
N LEU A 141 22.74 6.56 -68.83
CA LEU A 141 23.41 6.62 -70.14
C LEU A 141 24.94 6.39 -70.07
N GLN A 142 25.54 6.27 -68.89
CA GLN A 142 26.99 6.41 -68.74
C GLN A 142 27.79 5.17 -68.32
N LEU A 143 27.21 3.99 -68.01
CA LEU A 143 28.04 2.86 -67.54
C LEU A 143 27.65 1.45 -68.06
N PRO A 144 28.63 0.65 -68.56
CA PRO A 144 28.44 -0.68 -69.13
C PRO A 144 28.41 -1.80 -68.07
N ALA A 145 27.69 -2.88 -68.38
CA ALA A 145 27.38 -3.99 -67.48
C ALA A 145 28.24 -5.24 -67.77
N GLN A 146 28.95 -5.77 -66.78
CA GLN A 146 29.45 -7.16 -66.65
C GLN A 146 29.80 -7.36 -65.15
N GLY A 147 29.61 -8.49 -64.46
CA GLY A 147 29.07 -9.83 -64.69
C GLY A 147 29.33 -10.61 -63.38
N CYS A 148 28.34 -11.38 -62.90
CA CYS A 148 28.48 -12.35 -61.79
C CYS A 148 29.13 -13.67 -62.34
N PRO A 149 29.37 -14.78 -61.58
CA PRO A 149 29.05 -15.08 -60.17
C PRO A 149 30.12 -15.90 -59.40
N GLY A 150 29.84 -16.30 -58.15
CA GLY A 150 30.40 -17.51 -57.53
C GLY A 150 30.41 -17.50 -55.99
N PRO A 151 29.70 -18.43 -55.29
CA PRO A 151 29.77 -18.59 -53.83
C PRO A 151 30.35 -19.96 -53.40
N CYS A 152 31.27 -19.95 -52.42
CA CYS A 152 31.82 -21.09 -51.66
C CYS A 152 32.28 -20.47 -50.30
N GLU A 153 32.14 -21.00 -49.09
CA GLU A 153 31.74 -22.28 -48.49
C GLU A 153 31.37 -21.99 -47.01
N ALA A 154 30.75 -22.95 -46.33
CA ALA A 154 30.55 -23.01 -44.87
C ALA A 154 31.30 -24.26 -44.33
N PRO A 155 31.35 -24.57 -43.01
CA PRO A 155 31.02 -23.80 -41.81
C PRO A 155 32.22 -23.28 -41.00
#